data_AF-G0V3Z4-F1
#
_entry.id   AF-G0V3Z4-F1
#
_cell.length_a   1.000
_cell.length_b   1.000
_cell.length_c   1.000
_cell.angle_alpha   90.00
_cell.angle_beta   90.00
_cell.angle_gamma   90.00
#
_symmetry.space_group_name_H-M   'P 1'
#
loop_
_entity.id
_entity.type
_entity.pdbx_description
1 polymer ?
#
loop_
_entity_poly.entity_id
_entity_poly.type
_entity_poly.pdbx_seq_one_letter_code
_entity_poly.pdbx_strand_id
1 'polypeptide(L)'
;MQQKLERQEFTLEDFLDQMQQMKKLGPLKDLIKMIPGLDTSKLDDIDFEENEKEMAKIEAIIKSMTKEERRNPSIINSSRKKRIAKGSGTTIQDVNKLLNNFEQARKMMKQFSDMQKHVKKGKFKFPFFK
;
A
#
# COMPACT_ATOMS: atom_id res chain seq x y z
N MET A 1 -10.78 12.85 -4.52
CA MET A 1 -10.02 12.20 -3.43
C MET A 1 -10.67 12.37 -2.04
N GLN A 2 -11.33 13.49 -1.71
CA GLN A 2 -11.89 13.72 -0.36
C GLN A 2 -13.10 12.84 0.04
N GLN A 3 -13.92 12.37 -0.92
CA GLN A 3 -15.12 11.55 -0.60
C GLN A 3 -14.85 10.05 -0.43
N LYS A 4 -13.71 9.54 -0.92
CA LYS A 4 -13.31 8.13 -0.73
C LYS A 4 -12.70 7.88 0.66
N LEU A 5 -12.16 8.90 1.31
CA LEU A 5 -11.64 8.81 2.69
C LEU A 5 -12.74 8.59 3.73
N GLU A 6 -13.99 8.95 3.44
CA GLU A 6 -15.13 8.70 4.33
C GLU A 6 -15.76 7.31 4.15
N ARG A 7 -15.50 6.64 3.02
CA ARG A 7 -16.03 5.29 2.74
C ARG A 7 -14.98 4.24 3.10
N GLN A 8 -15.32 3.48 4.13
CA GLN A 8 -14.59 2.46 4.90
C GLN A 8 -13.91 1.30 4.12
N GLU A 9 -13.67 1.42 2.82
CA GLU A 9 -13.20 0.31 1.99
C GLU A 9 -11.90 0.68 1.30
N PHE A 10 -10.79 0.68 2.05
CA PHE A 10 -9.47 0.59 1.44
C PHE A 10 -9.38 -0.75 0.70
N THR A 11 -9.33 -0.72 -0.63
CA THR A 11 -9.28 -1.92 -1.49
C THR A 11 -7.87 -2.19 -2.02
N LEU A 12 -7.65 -3.38 -2.58
CA LEU A 12 -6.38 -3.69 -3.27
C LEU A 12 -6.16 -2.82 -4.51
N GLU A 13 -7.22 -2.28 -5.12
CA GLU A 13 -7.11 -1.32 -6.22
C GLU A 13 -6.54 0.01 -5.72
N ASP A 14 -7.05 0.54 -4.61
CA ASP A 14 -6.52 1.78 -4.04
C ASP A 14 -5.07 1.61 -3.54
N PHE A 15 -4.72 0.42 -3.04
CA PHE A 15 -3.34 0.08 -2.68
C PHE A 15 -2.42 0.08 -3.91
N LEU A 16 -2.85 -0.54 -5.02
CA LEU A 16 -2.08 -0.54 -6.27
C LEU A 16 -1.87 0.89 -6.80
N ASP A 17 -2.93 1.70 -6.81
CA ASP A 17 -2.88 3.09 -7.28
C ASP A 17 -1.87 3.92 -6.46
N GLN A 18 -1.80 3.70 -5.15
CA GLN A 18 -0.82 4.35 -4.28
C GLN A 18 0.61 3.90 -4.57
N MET A 19 0.84 2.60 -4.79
CA MET A 19 2.16 2.11 -5.14
C MET A 19 2.64 2.60 -6.52
N GLN A 20 1.74 2.67 -7.50
CA GLN A 20 2.07 3.21 -8.82
C GLN A 20 2.44 4.69 -8.76
N GLN A 21 1.88 5.46 -7.82
CA GLN A 21 2.31 6.83 -7.56
C GLN A 21 3.72 6.86 -6.96
N MET A 22 4.05 5.95 -6.05
CA MET A 22 5.42 5.83 -5.52
C MET A 22 6.42 5.43 -6.61
N LYS A 23 6.04 4.58 -7.57
CA LYS A 23 6.89 4.24 -8.73
C LYS A 23 7.31 5.48 -9.52
N LYS A 24 6.43 6.47 -9.68
CA LYS A 24 6.73 7.73 -10.39
C LYS A 24 7.72 8.63 -9.64
N LEU A 25 7.91 8.42 -8.34
CA LEU A 25 8.89 9.16 -7.55
C LEU A 25 10.33 8.65 -7.73
N GLY A 26 10.53 7.42 -8.25
CA GLY A 26 11.87 6.90 -8.57
C GLY A 26 12.63 7.82 -9.54
N PRO A 27 12.09 8.08 -10.74
CA PRO A 27 12.72 9.01 -11.69
C PRO A 27 12.86 10.44 -11.16
N LEU A 28 11.96 10.85 -10.24
CA LEU A 28 12.02 12.17 -9.63
C LEU A 28 13.17 12.28 -8.61
N LYS A 29 13.52 11.18 -7.91
CA LYS A 29 14.72 11.13 -7.05
C LYS A 29 15.99 11.34 -7.88
N ASP A 30 16.10 10.73 -9.04
CA ASP A 30 17.28 10.91 -9.91
C ASP A 30 17.42 12.37 -10.36
N LEU A 31 16.31 13.04 -10.65
CA LEU A 31 16.31 14.48 -10.92
C LEU A 31 16.71 15.31 -9.69
N ILE A 32 16.25 14.93 -8.49
CA ILE A 32 16.61 15.61 -7.23
C ILE A 32 18.09 15.42 -6.89
N LYS A 33 18.66 14.24 -7.17
CA LYS A 33 20.11 13.96 -7.02
C LYS A 33 21.00 14.82 -7.89
N MET A 34 20.50 15.28 -9.04
CA MET A 34 21.24 16.17 -9.93
C MET A 34 21.21 17.64 -9.49
N ILE A 35 20.43 18.01 -8.47
CA ILE A 35 20.39 19.37 -7.92
C ILE A 35 21.48 19.51 -6.85
N PRO A 36 22.56 20.27 -7.10
CA PRO A 36 23.61 20.48 -6.11
C PRO A 36 23.06 21.26 -4.91
N GLY A 37 23.37 20.81 -3.68
CA GLY A 37 23.02 21.51 -2.44
C GLY A 37 21.78 20.99 -1.69
N LEU A 38 21.11 19.95 -2.19
CA LEU A 38 20.07 19.22 -1.44
C LEU A 38 20.66 17.97 -0.75
N ASP A 39 20.44 17.85 0.57
CA ASP A 39 20.87 16.69 1.35
C ASP A 39 19.96 15.49 1.04
N THR A 40 20.42 14.66 0.10
CA THR A 40 19.71 13.48 -0.42
C THR A 40 20.03 12.20 0.36
N SER A 41 20.83 12.29 1.42
CA SER A 41 21.30 11.15 2.23
C SER A 41 20.17 10.25 2.76
N LYS A 42 19.01 10.82 3.11
CA LYS A 42 17.82 10.04 3.54
C LYS A 42 17.06 9.34 2.43
N LEU A 43 17.30 9.74 1.17
CA LEU A 43 16.68 9.12 0.00
C LEU A 43 17.56 8.00 -0.56
N ASP A 44 18.85 7.96 -0.24
CA ASP A 44 19.83 7.00 -0.77
C ASP A 44 19.67 5.58 -0.23
N ASP A 45 19.18 5.41 1.00
CA ASP A 45 18.98 4.08 1.64
C ASP A 45 17.81 3.27 1.06
N ILE A 46 17.02 3.84 0.15
CA ILE A 46 15.95 3.11 -0.53
C ILE A 46 16.52 2.58 -1.85
N ASP A 47 16.70 1.26 -1.94
CA ASP A 47 17.17 0.57 -3.14
C ASP A 47 16.01 0.46 -4.16
N PHE A 48 15.88 1.48 -5.00
CA PHE A 48 14.71 1.65 -5.88
C PHE A 48 14.63 0.62 -7.01
N GLU A 49 15.76 0.07 -7.46
CA GLU A 49 15.79 -0.91 -8.55
C GLU A 49 15.22 -2.27 -8.13
N GLU A 50 15.57 -2.72 -6.92
CA GLU A 50 14.99 -3.93 -6.34
C GLU A 50 13.49 -3.72 -6.05
N ASN A 51 13.14 -2.54 -5.55
CA ASN A 51 11.74 -2.14 -5.37
C ASN A 51 10.95 -2.16 -6.69
N GLU A 52 11.50 -1.70 -7.82
CA GLU A 52 10.74 -1.67 -9.07
C GLU A 52 10.34 -3.08 -9.55
N LYS A 53 11.23 -4.06 -9.43
CA LYS A 53 10.94 -5.47 -9.76
C LYS A 53 9.89 -6.05 -8.82
N GLU A 54 9.96 -5.72 -7.54
CA GLU A 54 8.94 -6.14 -6.57
C GLU A 54 7.58 -5.50 -6.84
N MET A 55 7.55 -4.20 -7.16
CA MET A 55 6.33 -3.49 -7.53
C MET A 55 5.69 -4.09 -8.78
N ALA A 56 6.48 -4.45 -9.80
CA ALA A 56 5.98 -5.11 -11.00
C ALA A 56 5.34 -6.48 -10.69
N LYS A 57 5.94 -7.26 -9.77
CA LYS A 57 5.35 -8.53 -9.30
C LYS A 57 4.03 -8.30 -8.58
N ILE A 58 3.97 -7.34 -7.68
CA ILE A 58 2.74 -6.99 -6.94
C ILE A 58 1.64 -6.56 -7.92
N GLU A 59 1.98 -5.72 -8.90
CA GLU A 59 1.05 -5.29 -9.94
C GLU A 59 0.51 -6.48 -10.75
N ALA A 60 1.37 -7.41 -11.15
CA ALA A 60 0.96 -8.62 -11.85
C ALA A 60 0.03 -9.50 -11.00
N ILE A 61 0.31 -9.63 -9.70
CA ILE A 61 -0.54 -10.39 -8.76
C ILE A 61 -1.93 -9.74 -8.63
N ILE A 62 -2.00 -8.43 -8.40
CA ILE A 62 -3.28 -7.71 -8.24
C ILE A 62 -4.09 -7.74 -9.55
N LYS A 63 -3.43 -7.56 -10.70
CA LYS A 63 -4.07 -7.66 -12.01
C LYS A 63 -4.63 -9.06 -12.30
N SER A 64 -4.05 -10.11 -11.73
CA SER A 64 -4.51 -11.50 -11.85
C SER A 64 -5.70 -11.85 -10.94
N MET A 65 -6.11 -10.94 -10.05
CA MET A 65 -7.31 -11.08 -9.23
C MET A 65 -8.57 -10.61 -9.98
N THR A 66 -9.70 -11.18 -9.60
CA THR A 66 -11.04 -10.71 -10.01
C THR A 66 -11.44 -9.45 -9.26
N LYS A 67 -12.39 -8.67 -9.79
CA LYS A 67 -12.89 -7.44 -9.13
C LYS A 67 -13.42 -7.70 -7.72
N GLU A 68 -14.08 -8.83 -7.51
CA GLU A 68 -14.60 -9.23 -6.20
C GLU A 68 -13.46 -9.47 -5.20
N GLU A 69 -12.41 -10.17 -5.61
CA GLU A 69 -11.25 -10.47 -4.76
C GLU A 69 -10.46 -9.19 -4.43
N ARG A 70 -10.38 -8.23 -5.36
CA ARG A 70 -9.71 -6.93 -5.11
C ARG A 70 -10.46 -6.06 -4.12
N ARG A 71 -11.79 -6.05 -4.19
CA ARG A 71 -12.65 -5.32 -3.26
C ARG A 71 -12.70 -6.00 -1.89
N ASN A 72 -12.74 -7.33 -1.88
CA ASN A 72 -12.80 -8.10 -0.65
C ASN A 72 -11.72 -9.19 -0.60
N PRO A 73 -10.52 -8.87 -0.09
CA PRO A 73 -9.42 -9.84 0.01
C PRO A 73 -9.70 -11.01 0.96
N SER A 74 -10.72 -10.92 1.83
CA SER A 74 -11.07 -12.01 2.76
C SER A 74 -11.61 -13.27 2.07
N ILE A 75 -12.10 -13.16 0.83
CA ILE A 75 -12.61 -14.31 0.07
C ILE A 75 -11.50 -15.15 -0.57
N ILE A 76 -10.24 -14.70 -0.50
CA ILE A 76 -9.09 -15.32 -1.16
C ILE A 76 -8.63 -16.56 -0.37
N ASN A 77 -9.21 -17.71 -0.72
CA ASN A 77 -8.82 -19.02 -0.20
C ASN A 77 -7.62 -19.62 -0.97
N SER A 78 -7.14 -20.79 -0.51
CA SER A 78 -5.98 -21.48 -1.11
C SER A 78 -6.13 -21.79 -2.60
N SER A 79 -7.35 -22.12 -3.06
CA SER A 79 -7.62 -22.37 -4.49
C SER A 79 -7.46 -21.09 -5.32
N ARG A 80 -8.01 -19.97 -4.84
CA ARG A 80 -7.86 -18.64 -5.48
C ARG A 80 -6.40 -18.20 -5.48
N LYS A 81 -5.65 -18.40 -4.39
CA LYS A 81 -4.20 -18.09 -4.32
C LYS A 81 -3.41 -18.85 -5.37
N LYS A 82 -3.69 -20.14 -5.57
CA LYS A 82 -3.04 -20.97 -6.59
C LYS A 82 -3.35 -20.46 -8.01
N ARG A 83 -4.61 -20.07 -8.27
CA ARG A 83 -5.03 -19.49 -9.55
C ARG A 83 -4.32 -18.15 -9.83
N ILE A 84 -4.30 -17.26 -8.82
CA ILE A 84 -3.65 -15.94 -8.91
C ILE A 84 -2.16 -16.11 -9.19
N ALA A 85 -1.46 -16.91 -8.38
CA ALA A 85 -0.03 -17.19 -8.54
C ALA A 85 0.31 -17.72 -9.94
N LYS A 86 -0.49 -18.66 -10.47
CA LYS A 86 -0.33 -19.16 -11.84
C LYS A 86 -0.59 -18.07 -12.90
N GLY A 87 -1.58 -17.20 -12.68
CA GLY A 87 -1.92 -16.11 -13.59
C GLY A 87 -0.90 -14.98 -13.62
N SER A 88 -0.24 -14.72 -12.48
CA SER A 88 0.78 -13.67 -12.35
C SER A 88 2.22 -14.16 -12.60
N GLY A 89 2.43 -15.47 -12.75
CA GLY A 89 3.78 -16.04 -12.87
C GLY A 89 4.58 -15.95 -11.56
N THR A 90 3.90 -15.91 -10.41
CA THR A 90 4.52 -15.77 -9.08
C THR A 90 4.23 -17.00 -8.22
N THR A 91 4.78 -17.04 -7.01
CA THR A 91 4.53 -18.13 -6.06
C THR A 91 3.33 -17.83 -5.15
N ILE A 92 2.80 -18.86 -4.48
CA ILE A 92 1.73 -18.69 -3.47
C ILE A 92 2.24 -17.85 -2.29
N GLN A 93 3.52 -17.97 -1.98
CA GLN A 93 4.20 -17.21 -0.93
C GLN A 93 4.18 -15.71 -1.25
N ASP A 94 4.42 -15.33 -2.50
CA ASP A 94 4.36 -13.93 -2.92
C ASP A 94 2.95 -13.35 -2.78
N VAL A 95 1.93 -14.14 -3.13
CA VAL A 95 0.53 -13.76 -2.93
C VAL A 95 0.23 -13.59 -1.43
N ASN A 96 0.72 -14.47 -0.56
CA ASN A 96 0.55 -14.34 0.89
C ASN A 96 1.25 -13.11 1.46
N LYS A 97 2.49 -12.83 1.02
CA LYS A 97 3.23 -11.63 1.44
C LYS A 97 2.44 -10.36 1.09
N LEU A 98 1.92 -10.28 -0.13
CA LEU A 98 1.10 -9.16 -0.56
C LEU A 98 -0.15 -8.98 0.29
N LEU A 99 -0.88 -10.07 0.57
CA LEU A 99 -2.09 -10.00 1.41
C LEU A 99 -1.77 -9.53 2.84
N ASN A 100 -0.65 -10.00 3.41
CA ASN A 100 -0.20 -9.57 4.73
C ASN A 100 0.17 -8.08 4.75
N ASN A 101 0.93 -7.61 3.75
CA ASN A 101 1.32 -6.20 3.62
C ASN A 101 0.08 -5.31 3.45
N PHE A 102 -0.88 -5.74 2.63
CA PHE A 102 -2.16 -5.05 2.49
C PHE A 102 -2.95 -5.01 3.79
N GLU A 103 -3.01 -6.11 4.55
CA GLU A 103 -3.71 -6.15 5.84
C GLU A 103 -3.07 -5.18 6.86
N GLN A 104 -1.74 -5.09 6.89
CA GLN A 104 -1.02 -4.13 7.72
C GLN A 104 -1.35 -2.69 7.32
N ALA A 105 -1.27 -2.37 6.02
CA ALA A 105 -1.63 -1.06 5.51
C ALA A 105 -3.09 -0.69 5.84
N ARG A 106 -4.01 -1.65 5.67
CA ARG A 106 -5.43 -1.48 6.01
C ARG A 106 -5.63 -1.22 7.51
N LYS A 107 -4.91 -1.93 8.39
CA LYS A 107 -4.96 -1.72 9.84
C LYS A 107 -4.49 -0.31 10.21
N MET A 108 -3.37 0.14 9.63
CA MET A 108 -2.85 1.49 9.86
C MET A 108 -3.84 2.57 9.40
N MET A 109 -4.44 2.42 8.21
CA MET A 109 -5.44 3.37 7.72
C MET A 109 -6.69 3.42 8.61
N LYS A 110 -7.13 2.26 9.12
CA LYS A 110 -8.24 2.21 10.06
C LYS A 110 -7.92 2.94 11.36
N GLN A 111 -6.74 2.69 11.95
CA GLN A 111 -6.27 3.39 13.15
C GLN A 111 -6.19 4.90 12.93
N PHE A 112 -5.68 5.34 11.78
CA PHE A 112 -5.60 6.75 11.45
C PHE A 112 -6.98 7.41 11.30
N SER A 113 -7.92 6.75 10.59
CA SER A 113 -9.31 7.21 10.49
C SER A 113 -9.99 7.30 11.85
N ASP A 114 -9.81 6.30 12.71
CA ASP A 114 -10.39 6.28 14.05
C ASP A 114 -9.81 7.42 14.90
N MET A 115 -8.49 7.62 14.87
CA MET A 115 -7.82 8.75 15.52
C MET A 115 -8.37 10.09 15.02
N GLN A 116 -8.51 10.29 13.70
CA GLN A 116 -9.05 11.53 13.13
C GLN A 116 -10.49 11.80 13.57
N LYS A 117 -11.32 10.75 13.69
CA LYS A 117 -12.69 10.86 14.23
C LYS A 117 -12.69 11.23 15.72
N HIS A 118 -11.76 10.68 16.50
CA HIS A 118 -11.61 11.02 17.92
C HIS A 118 -11.11 12.45 18.14
N VAL A 119 -10.20 12.93 17.29
CA VAL A 119 -9.73 14.33 17.28
C VAL A 119 -10.86 15.28 16.86
N LYS A 120 -11.59 14.99 15.77
CA LYS A 120 -12.75 15.80 15.32
C LYS A 120 -13.89 15.86 16.34
N LYS A 121 -14.06 14.85 17.19
CA LYS A 121 -15.07 14.83 18.27
C LYS A 121 -14.61 15.48 19.58
N GLY A 122 -13.44 16.12 19.62
CA GLY A 122 -12.95 16.87 20.79
C GLY A 122 -12.71 16.00 22.03
N LYS A 123 -12.58 14.67 21.89
CA LYS A 123 -12.44 13.73 23.01
C LYS A 123 -10.99 13.41 23.39
N PHE A 124 -10.01 14.20 22.92
CA PHE A 124 -8.62 14.07 23.37
C PHE A 124 -8.47 14.69 24.77
N LYS A 125 -8.92 13.97 25.81
CA LYS A 125 -8.46 14.25 27.17
C LYS A 125 -7.03 13.73 27.29
N PHE A 126 -6.06 14.64 27.26
CA PHE A 126 -4.68 14.32 27.60
C PHE A 126 -4.62 13.86 29.07
N PRO A 127 -4.02 12.70 29.38
CA PRO A 127 -4.03 12.12 30.73
C PRO A 127 -3.01 12.77 31.69
N PHE A 128 -2.56 13.99 31.43
CA PHE A 128 -1.49 14.66 32.18
C PHE A 128 -1.89 15.98 32.84
N PHE A 129 -3.17 16.33 32.88
CA PHE A 129 -3.67 17.41 33.73
C PHE A 129 -4.72 16.86 34.68
N LYS A 130 -4.29 16.65 35.93
CA LYS A 130 -5.14 16.69 37.12
C LYS A 130 -4.78 17.95 37.89
#